data_AF-A0A8X8B2Z1-F1
#
_entry.id   AF-A0A8X8B2Z1-F1
#
_cell.length_a   1.000
_cell.length_b   1.000
_cell.length_c   1.000
_cell.angle_alpha   90.00
_cell.angle_beta   90.00
_cell.angle_gamma   90.00
#
_symmetry.space_group_name_H-M   'P 1'
#
loop_
_entity.id
_entity.type
_entity.pdbx_description
1 polymer ?
#
loop_
_entity_poly.entity_id
_entity_poly.type
_entity_poly.pdbx_seq_one_letter_code
_entity_poly.pdbx_strand_id
1 'polypeptide(L)'
;MDVEERTSSSGYAKPPWIFKGSALYQIHLVKASTARAFIPKEFRLVEAFGYTLGGFFLASYDDSPAGVFDELVMIAGIVWNPPTSCAWAARVLVNSREACHHGRKEVGLPSQVARFSKKITAVPKRKRERAFGFLDTFGLGTTLSHPEDLMEVKVSEVDNAVSANICNIQIRSDVWGLTGCLRIRD
;
A
#
# COMPACT_ATOMS: atom_id res chain seq x y z
N MET A 1 20.46 30.93 -24.79
CA MET A 1 19.17 30.29 -25.08
C MET A 1 19.53 28.86 -25.40
N ASP A 2 19.62 28.03 -24.37
CA ASP A 2 19.97 26.63 -24.52
C ASP A 2 18.67 25.84 -24.46
N VAL A 3 18.33 25.31 -25.62
CA VAL A 3 17.14 24.50 -25.86
C VAL A 3 17.33 23.18 -25.14
N GLU A 4 16.61 22.99 -24.03
CA GLU A 4 16.49 21.70 -23.37
C GLU A 4 15.89 20.69 -24.35
N GLU A 5 16.76 19.81 -24.82
CA GLU A 5 16.43 18.65 -25.61
C GLU A 5 15.59 17.69 -24.75
N ARG A 6 14.27 17.74 -24.92
CA ARG A 6 13.33 16.76 -24.37
C ARG A 6 13.55 15.42 -25.07
N THR A 7 14.59 14.72 -24.68
CA THR A 7 14.77 13.30 -25.02
C THR A 7 13.80 12.50 -24.15
N SER A 8 12.67 12.14 -24.75
CA SER A 8 11.73 11.14 -24.24
C SER A 8 12.43 9.78 -24.16
N SER A 9 13.20 9.55 -23.10
CA SER A 9 13.73 8.22 -22.80
C SER A 9 12.56 7.36 -22.29
N SER A 10 12.23 6.29 -23.02
CA SER A 10 11.04 5.46 -22.79
C SER A 10 11.18 4.47 -21.63
N GLY A 11 11.83 4.87 -20.54
CA GLY A 11 12.09 3.99 -19.40
C GLY A 11 12.78 4.70 -18.23
N TYR A 12 12.80 4.04 -17.08
CA TYR A 12 13.45 4.57 -15.88
C TYR A 12 14.94 4.79 -16.16
N ALA A 13 15.50 5.87 -15.59
CA ALA A 13 16.95 6.07 -15.56
C ALA A 13 17.66 4.90 -14.85
N LYS A 14 18.99 4.82 -14.91
CA LYS A 14 19.72 3.80 -14.14
C LYS A 14 19.55 4.03 -12.62
N PRO A 15 19.55 2.96 -11.82
CA PRO A 15 19.46 3.05 -10.37
C PRO A 15 20.65 3.86 -9.78
N PRO A 16 20.50 4.41 -8.56
CA PRO A 16 19.41 4.19 -7.60
C PRO A 16 18.13 4.96 -7.95
N TRP A 17 16.99 4.28 -7.86
CA TRP A 17 15.67 4.91 -8.01
C TRP A 17 15.19 5.46 -6.67
N ILE A 18 14.69 6.69 -6.70
CA ILE A 18 14.19 7.39 -5.52
C ILE A 18 12.69 7.57 -5.67
N PHE A 19 11.94 7.07 -4.70
CA PHE A 19 10.50 7.24 -4.62
C PHE A 19 10.16 8.02 -3.35
N LYS A 20 9.39 9.10 -3.46
CA LYS A 20 8.89 9.89 -2.34
C LYS A 20 7.37 9.87 -2.33
N GLY A 21 6.80 9.71 -1.16
CA GLY A 21 5.36 9.74 -0.98
C GLY A 21 4.94 9.26 0.40
N SER A 22 3.70 8.81 0.47
CA SER A 22 3.10 8.25 1.68
C SER A 22 2.68 6.80 1.46
N ALA A 23 2.73 5.99 2.50
CA ALA A 23 2.24 4.62 2.46
C ALA A 23 1.40 4.28 3.68
N LEU A 24 0.28 3.60 3.44
CA LEU A 24 -0.55 2.99 4.45
C LEU A 24 -0.26 1.49 4.49
N TYR A 25 0.12 0.98 5.65
CA TYR A 25 0.37 -0.44 5.88
C TYR A 25 -0.78 -1.04 6.69
N GLN A 26 -1.33 -2.16 6.22
CA GLN A 26 -2.29 -2.94 6.98
C GLN A 26 -1.86 -4.39 7.04
N ILE A 27 -1.28 -4.77 8.18
CA ILE A 27 -0.76 -6.11 8.45
C ILE A 27 -1.87 -6.98 9.02
N HIS A 28 -1.95 -8.22 8.56
CA HIS A 28 -2.94 -9.21 9.02
C HIS A 28 -2.27 -10.55 9.29
N LEU A 29 -2.85 -11.31 10.23
CA LEU A 29 -2.56 -12.73 10.35
C LEU A 29 -3.30 -13.49 9.26
N VAL A 30 -2.55 -14.17 8.40
CA VAL A 30 -3.06 -14.98 7.30
C VAL A 30 -2.79 -16.44 7.62
N LYS A 31 -3.78 -17.32 7.38
CA LYS A 31 -3.58 -18.76 7.54
C LYS A 31 -2.45 -19.22 6.62
N ALA A 32 -1.50 -19.98 7.16
CA ALA A 32 -0.36 -20.50 6.41
C ALA A 32 -0.82 -21.29 5.16
N SER A 33 -1.89 -22.07 5.28
CA SER A 33 -2.47 -22.81 4.14
C SER A 33 -2.92 -21.89 3.00
N THR A 34 -3.48 -20.72 3.30
CA THR A 34 -3.86 -19.72 2.29
C THR A 34 -2.62 -19.07 1.68
N ALA A 35 -1.63 -18.69 2.50
CA ALA A 35 -0.39 -18.09 2.02
C ALA A 35 0.38 -19.04 1.08
N ARG A 36 0.36 -20.35 1.37
CA ARG A 36 1.00 -21.40 0.56
C ARG A 36 0.39 -21.61 -0.82
N ALA A 37 -0.80 -21.09 -1.10
CA ALA A 37 -1.34 -21.09 -2.46
C ALA A 37 -0.61 -20.11 -3.38
N PHE A 38 0.02 -19.07 -2.83
CA PHE A 38 0.71 -18.00 -3.58
C PHE A 38 2.23 -18.08 -3.46
N ILE A 39 2.75 -18.71 -2.41
CA ILE A 39 4.18 -18.80 -2.12
C ILE A 39 4.71 -20.15 -2.60
N PRO A 40 5.70 -20.17 -3.52
CA PRO A 40 6.32 -21.41 -3.99
C PRO A 40 6.88 -22.26 -2.82
N LYS A 41 6.84 -23.59 -2.97
CA LYS A 41 7.14 -24.54 -1.87
C LYS A 41 8.62 -24.51 -1.46
N GLU A 42 9.50 -24.12 -2.37
CA GLU A 42 10.92 -23.92 -2.15
C GLU A 42 11.23 -22.82 -1.13
N PHE A 43 10.35 -21.83 -0.98
CA PHE A 43 10.52 -20.78 0.01
C PHE A 43 9.95 -21.22 1.36
N ARG A 44 10.78 -21.14 2.41
CA ARG A 44 10.34 -21.47 3.77
C ARG A 44 9.49 -20.33 4.34
N LEU A 45 8.22 -20.59 4.60
CA LEU A 45 7.31 -19.63 5.23
C LEU A 45 7.70 -19.39 6.69
N VAL A 46 7.67 -18.13 7.13
CA VAL A 46 7.72 -17.74 8.54
C VAL A 46 6.31 -17.87 9.08
N GLU A 47 6.06 -18.90 9.87
CA GLU A 47 4.74 -19.18 10.44
C GLU A 47 4.82 -19.53 11.93
N ALA A 48 3.76 -19.17 12.66
CA ALA A 48 3.52 -19.54 14.05
C ALA A 48 2.05 -19.94 14.21
N PHE A 49 1.79 -21.06 14.88
CA PHE A 49 0.43 -21.60 15.10
C PHE A 49 -0.40 -21.77 13.81
N GLY A 50 0.24 -22.03 12.67
CA GLY A 50 -0.42 -22.16 11.37
C GLY A 50 -0.83 -20.83 10.73
N TYR A 51 -0.27 -19.71 11.18
CA TYR A 51 -0.47 -18.38 10.61
C TYR A 51 0.87 -17.72 10.26
N THR A 52 0.85 -16.84 9.27
CA THR A 52 1.96 -15.96 8.87
C THR A 52 1.49 -14.50 8.86
N LEU A 53 2.44 -13.57 8.85
CA LEU A 53 2.12 -12.15 8.66
C LEU A 53 1.99 -11.85 7.17
N GLY A 54 0.80 -11.45 6.75
CA GLY A 54 0.53 -10.92 5.43
C GLY A 54 -0.13 -9.54 5.53
N GLY A 55 -0.85 -9.15 4.49
CA GLY A 55 -1.61 -7.91 4.46
C GLY A 55 -1.42 -7.18 3.16
N PHE A 56 -1.41 -5.86 3.22
CA PHE A 56 -1.12 -5.04 2.06
C PHE A 56 -0.51 -3.70 2.47
N PHE A 57 0.10 -3.02 1.50
CA PHE A 57 0.35 -1.59 1.63
C PHE A 57 -0.14 -0.84 0.42
N LEU A 58 -0.71 0.35 0.66
CA LEU A 58 -1.11 1.31 -0.36
C LEU A 58 -0.15 2.49 -0.32
N ALA A 59 0.70 2.62 -1.33
CA ALA A 59 1.60 3.74 -1.51
C ALA A 59 1.01 4.76 -2.49
N SER A 60 1.17 6.04 -2.18
CA SER A 60 0.89 7.17 -3.07
C SER A 60 2.19 7.93 -3.27
N TYR A 61 2.77 7.85 -4.46
CA TYR A 61 4.05 8.47 -4.78
C TYR A 61 3.84 9.84 -5.42
N ASP A 62 4.42 10.87 -4.81
CA ASP A 62 4.39 12.25 -5.29
C ASP A 62 5.59 12.57 -6.20
N ASP A 63 6.67 11.80 -6.10
CA ASP A 63 7.90 11.96 -6.88
C ASP A 63 8.55 10.59 -7.11
N SER A 64 8.71 10.19 -8.37
CA SER A 64 9.35 8.94 -8.78
C SER A 64 9.86 9.02 -10.22
N PRO A 65 10.70 8.07 -10.69
CA PRO A 65 11.11 8.01 -12.10
C PRO A 65 9.96 7.78 -13.10
N ALA A 66 8.80 7.27 -12.67
CA ALA A 66 7.58 7.18 -13.48
C ALA A 66 6.66 8.41 -13.37
N GLY A 67 7.03 9.41 -12.57
CA GLY A 67 6.14 10.48 -12.15
C GLY A 67 5.24 10.07 -10.98
N VAL A 68 4.09 10.73 -10.85
CA VAL A 68 3.13 10.51 -9.76
C VAL A 68 2.30 9.26 -10.03
N PHE A 69 2.26 8.31 -9.10
CA PHE A 69 1.47 7.09 -9.26
C PHE A 69 1.07 6.47 -7.91
N ASP A 70 0.01 5.68 -7.90
CA ASP A 70 -0.44 4.89 -6.76
C ASP A 70 -0.06 3.42 -6.94
N GLU A 71 0.34 2.77 -5.86
CA GLU A 71 0.71 1.37 -5.82
C GLU A 71 0.01 0.65 -4.66
N LEU A 72 -0.59 -0.51 -4.93
CA LEU A 72 -1.11 -1.43 -3.92
C LEU A 72 -0.39 -2.76 -4.02
N VAL A 73 0.33 -3.14 -2.98
CA VAL A 73 1.01 -4.44 -2.89
C VAL A 73 0.27 -5.34 -1.91
N MET A 74 -0.16 -6.50 -2.38
CA MET A 74 -0.74 -7.55 -1.54
C MET A 74 0.34 -8.53 -1.12
N ILE A 75 0.56 -8.64 0.19
CA ILE A 75 1.54 -9.50 0.82
C ILE A 75 0.85 -10.78 1.28
N ALA A 76 1.22 -11.92 0.69
CA ALA A 76 0.65 -13.22 1.08
C ALA A 76 1.21 -13.74 2.41
N GLY A 77 2.47 -13.44 2.70
CA GLY A 77 3.18 -13.95 3.87
C GLY A 77 4.62 -13.47 3.93
N ILE A 78 5.32 -13.82 5.02
CA ILE A 78 6.76 -13.59 5.15
C ILE A 78 7.50 -14.90 4.88
N VAL A 79 8.53 -14.86 4.04
CA VAL A 79 9.40 -15.99 3.71
C VAL A 79 10.81 -15.76 4.26
N TRP A 80 11.49 -16.85 4.62
CA TRP A 80 12.91 -16.81 4.99
C TRP A 80 13.78 -16.59 3.75
N ASN A 81 14.67 -15.61 3.83
CA ASN A 81 15.70 -15.33 2.84
C ASN A 81 17.03 -15.07 3.59
N PRO A 82 17.84 -16.11 3.86
CA PRO A 82 18.98 -16.00 4.76
C PRO A 82 19.91 -14.82 4.44
N PRO A 83 20.36 -14.02 5.44
CA PRO A 83 20.17 -14.20 6.88
C PRO A 83 18.87 -13.59 7.44
N THR A 84 18.00 -13.03 6.61
CA THR A 84 16.80 -12.28 7.04
C THR A 84 15.50 -12.95 6.58
N SER A 85 14.40 -12.19 6.62
CA SER A 85 13.11 -12.58 6.09
C SER A 85 12.58 -11.47 5.19
N CYS A 86 11.72 -11.83 4.22
CA CYS A 86 11.19 -10.90 3.23
C CYS A 86 9.68 -11.12 3.06
N ALA A 87 8.96 -10.04 2.79
CA ALA A 87 7.56 -10.11 2.41
C ALA A 87 7.42 -10.69 0.99
N TRP A 88 6.53 -11.65 0.81
CA TRP A 88 6.18 -12.16 -0.51
C TRP A 88 5.01 -11.39 -1.09
N ALA A 89 5.29 -10.57 -2.11
CA ALA A 89 4.28 -9.85 -2.87
C ALA A 89 3.54 -10.84 -3.79
N ALA A 90 2.29 -11.18 -3.46
CA ALA A 90 1.47 -12.04 -4.31
C ALA A 90 0.93 -11.30 -5.53
N ARG A 91 0.73 -9.99 -5.41
CA ARG A 91 0.24 -9.12 -6.48
C ARG A 91 0.63 -7.68 -6.20
N VAL A 92 0.96 -6.95 -7.26
CA VAL A 92 1.23 -5.51 -7.22
C VAL A 92 0.30 -4.84 -8.22
N LEU A 93 -0.43 -3.81 -7.80
CA LEU A 93 -1.34 -3.05 -8.64
C LEU A 93 -0.86 -1.61 -8.73
N VAL A 94 -0.74 -1.06 -9.93
CA VAL A 94 -0.24 0.31 -10.15
C VAL A 94 -1.09 1.04 -11.17
N ASN A 95 -1.24 2.36 -11.05
CA ASN A 95 -1.96 3.16 -12.06
C ASN A 95 -1.07 3.71 -13.20
N SER A 96 0.25 3.48 -13.17
CA SER A 96 1.18 3.81 -14.25
C SER A 96 1.59 2.56 -15.04
N ARG A 97 1.53 2.64 -16.38
CA ARG A 97 1.98 1.57 -17.27
C ARG A 97 3.50 1.43 -17.25
N GLU A 98 4.20 2.55 -17.13
CA GLU A 98 5.65 2.66 -17.05
C GLU A 98 6.17 1.98 -15.78
N ALA A 99 5.57 2.30 -14.62
CA ALA A 99 5.87 1.64 -13.36
C ALA A 99 5.59 0.13 -13.40
N CYS A 100 4.46 -0.27 -14.01
CA CYS A 100 4.12 -1.68 -14.17
C CYS A 100 5.14 -2.42 -15.03
N HIS A 101 5.54 -1.84 -16.17
CA HIS A 101 6.51 -2.45 -17.08
C HIS A 101 7.89 -2.56 -16.41
N HIS A 102 8.34 -1.49 -15.76
CA HIS A 102 9.60 -1.46 -15.05
C HIS A 102 9.65 -2.50 -13.91
N GLY A 103 8.62 -2.54 -13.06
CA GLY A 103 8.54 -3.49 -11.95
C GLY A 103 8.61 -4.95 -12.41
N ARG A 104 8.00 -5.29 -13.55
CA ARG A 104 8.11 -6.63 -14.14
C ARG A 104 9.49 -6.92 -14.72
N LYS A 105 10.05 -5.97 -15.48
CA LYS A 105 11.26 -6.19 -16.28
C LYS A 105 12.53 -6.16 -15.43
N GLU A 106 12.67 -5.17 -14.56
CA GLU A 106 13.91 -4.93 -13.81
C GLU A 106 13.87 -5.57 -12.41
N VAL A 107 12.70 -5.68 -11.79
CA VAL A 107 12.53 -6.20 -10.41
C VAL A 107 11.90 -7.59 -10.35
N GLY A 108 11.15 -8.00 -11.39
CA GLY A 108 10.42 -9.27 -11.41
C GLY A 108 9.12 -9.28 -10.59
N LEU A 109 8.55 -8.11 -10.30
CA LEU A 109 7.32 -7.98 -9.52
C LEU A 109 6.09 -8.48 -10.30
N PRO A 110 5.10 -9.12 -9.64
CA PRO A 110 3.82 -9.50 -10.24
C PRO A 110 2.89 -8.28 -10.39
N SER A 111 3.38 -7.24 -11.08
CA SER A 111 2.71 -5.95 -11.26
C SER A 111 1.61 -6.03 -12.30
N GLN A 112 0.50 -5.31 -12.12
CA GLN A 112 -0.59 -5.17 -13.08
C GLN A 112 -1.16 -3.75 -13.03
N VAL A 113 -1.73 -3.31 -14.16
CA VAL A 113 -2.29 -1.96 -14.25
C VAL A 113 -3.70 -1.96 -13.65
N ALA A 114 -3.95 -1.02 -12.74
CA ALA A 114 -5.24 -0.84 -12.08
C ALA A 114 -5.60 0.64 -11.97
N ARG A 115 -6.89 0.93 -11.87
CA ARG A 115 -7.42 2.26 -11.61
C ARG A 115 -7.69 2.42 -10.11
N PHE A 116 -7.20 3.52 -9.56
CA PHE A 116 -7.40 3.91 -8.17
C PHE A 116 -8.39 5.08 -8.13
N SER A 117 -9.39 4.99 -7.27
CA SER A 117 -10.38 6.05 -7.04
C SER A 117 -10.45 6.33 -5.55
N LYS A 118 -9.94 7.49 -5.13
CA LYS A 118 -9.93 7.96 -3.75
C LYS A 118 -11.13 8.89 -3.51
N LYS A 119 -11.99 8.57 -2.55
CA LYS A 119 -13.13 9.40 -2.13
C LYS A 119 -13.01 9.71 -0.65
N ILE A 120 -13.07 10.98 -0.28
CA ILE A 120 -13.06 11.41 1.12
C ILE A 120 -14.49 11.74 1.50
N THR A 121 -14.99 11.09 2.55
CA THR A 121 -16.31 11.33 3.15
C THR A 121 -16.11 11.83 4.57
N ALA A 122 -16.54 13.06 4.85
CA ALA A 122 -16.53 13.59 6.21
C ALA A 122 -17.55 12.83 7.07
N VAL A 123 -17.14 12.30 8.23
CA VAL A 123 -18.06 11.62 9.14
C VAL A 123 -18.81 12.67 9.97
N PRO A 124 -20.17 12.70 9.93
CA PRO A 124 -20.93 13.59 10.80
C PRO A 124 -20.77 13.18 12.27
N LYS A 125 -20.43 14.12 13.16
CA LYS A 125 -20.34 13.88 14.61
C LYS A 125 -21.68 13.34 15.13
N ARG A 126 -21.72 12.09 15.61
CA ARG A 126 -22.83 11.63 16.45
C ARG A 126 -22.77 12.37 17.79
N LYS A 127 -23.84 13.11 18.12
CA LYS A 127 -24.01 13.74 19.43
C LYS A 127 -24.11 12.62 20.47
N ARG A 128 -23.05 12.44 21.28
CA ARG A 128 -23.04 11.46 22.37
C ARG A 128 -24.05 11.92 23.40
N GLU A 129 -25.21 11.28 23.47
CA GLU A 129 -26.14 11.46 24.58
C GLU A 129 -25.41 11.01 25.87
N ARG A 130 -25.39 11.91 26.85
CA ARG A 130 -24.83 11.65 28.18
C ARG A 130 -25.67 10.57 28.87
N ALA A 131 -25.06 9.44 29.22
CA ALA A 131 -25.49 8.63 30.36
C ALA A 131 -24.33 7.73 30.85
N PHE A 132 -24.18 7.66 32.18
CA PHE A 132 -23.20 6.91 32.99
C PHE A 132 -21.78 7.51 32.98
N GLY A 133 -21.30 8.27 33.97
CA GLY A 133 -21.64 8.29 35.40
C GLY A 133 -20.69 7.33 36.13
N PHE A 134 -19.68 7.89 36.81
CA PHE A 134 -18.74 7.24 37.74
C PHE A 134 -17.35 6.83 37.20
N LEU A 135 -16.51 7.79 36.78
CA LEU A 135 -15.04 7.78 36.98
C LEU A 135 -14.50 9.18 36.58
N ASP A 136 -14.73 10.17 37.42
CA ASP A 136 -14.28 11.56 37.23
C ASP A 136 -13.38 11.98 38.41
N THR A 137 -12.21 11.35 38.51
CA THR A 137 -11.12 11.78 39.40
C THR A 137 -9.79 11.38 38.80
N PHE A 138 -9.37 12.02 37.71
CA PHE A 138 -7.98 12.40 37.44
C PHE A 138 -8.00 13.35 36.24
N GLY A 139 -7.96 14.65 36.56
CA GLY A 139 -7.95 15.71 35.56
C GLY A 139 -6.73 15.61 34.66
N LEU A 140 -6.96 15.29 33.40
CA LEU A 140 -6.10 15.70 32.29
C LEU A 140 -6.98 15.94 31.07
N GLY A 141 -7.43 17.18 30.94
CA GLY A 141 -8.17 17.64 29.76
C GLY A 141 -7.29 17.55 28.52
N THR A 142 -7.74 16.79 27.53
CA THR A 142 -7.32 16.93 26.13
C THR A 142 -8.56 16.91 25.24
N THR A 143 -9.20 18.07 25.13
CA THR A 143 -10.13 18.33 24.03
C THR A 143 -9.31 18.58 22.76
N LEU A 144 -9.06 17.53 21.98
CA LEU A 144 -8.64 17.65 20.58
C LEU A 144 -9.44 16.63 19.75
N SER A 145 -10.74 16.88 19.59
CA SER A 145 -11.55 16.15 18.63
C SER A 145 -11.25 16.68 17.23
N HIS A 146 -10.23 16.12 16.57
CA HIS A 146 -10.06 16.28 15.13
C HIS A 146 -11.23 15.60 14.39
N PRO A 147 -11.72 16.18 13.28
CA PRO A 147 -12.74 15.52 12.46
C PRO A 147 -12.20 14.19 11.93
N GLU A 148 -12.99 13.12 12.10
CA GLU A 148 -12.70 11.83 11.48
C GLU A 148 -13.19 11.88 10.02
N ASP A 149 -12.26 11.95 9.08
CA ASP A 149 -12.55 11.80 7.66
C ASP A 149 -12.37 10.32 7.28
N LEU A 150 -13.34 9.76 6.57
CA LEU A 150 -13.22 8.42 5.97
C LEU A 150 -12.70 8.56 4.55
N MET A 151 -11.54 7.98 4.28
CA MET A 151 -11.00 7.87 2.93
C MET A 151 -11.28 6.48 2.38
N GLU A 152 -12.14 6.41 1.37
CA GLU A 152 -12.45 5.20 0.61
C GLU A 152 -11.56 5.14 -0.63
N VAL A 153 -10.78 4.07 -0.78
CA VAL A 153 -9.94 3.81 -1.95
C VAL A 153 -10.47 2.58 -2.66
N LYS A 154 -11.01 2.81 -3.86
CA LYS A 154 -11.49 1.74 -4.73
C LYS A 154 -10.45 1.42 -5.80
N VAL A 155 -10.07 0.15 -5.90
CA VAL A 155 -9.11 -0.34 -6.89
C VAL A 155 -9.80 -1.30 -7.85
N SER A 156 -9.71 -1.01 -9.15
CA SER A 156 -10.28 -1.84 -10.21
C SER A 156 -9.21 -2.20 -11.24
N GLU A 157 -9.10 -3.47 -11.61
CA GLU A 157 -8.18 -3.88 -12.66
C GLU A 157 -8.59 -3.29 -14.01
N VAL A 158 -7.60 -2.97 -14.82
CA VAL A 158 -7.81 -2.65 -16.23
C VAL A 158 -7.26 -3.81 -17.04
N ASP A 159 -8.10 -4.84 -17.20
CA ASP A 159 -7.83 -5.89 -18.18
C ASP A 159 -8.56 -5.55 -19.48
N ASN A 160 -7.93 -5.81 -20.64
CA ASN A 160 -8.31 -5.25 -21.96
C ASN A 160 -9.75 -5.59 -22.44
N ALA A 161 -10.54 -6.33 -21.67
CA ALA A 161 -11.92 -6.68 -22.00
C ALA A 161 -12.95 -6.46 -20.87
N VAL A 162 -12.57 -6.38 -19.59
CA VAL A 162 -13.52 -6.20 -18.47
C VAL A 162 -12.84 -5.48 -17.29
N SER A 163 -13.45 -4.40 -16.79
CA SER A 163 -13.02 -3.79 -15.53
C SER A 163 -13.65 -4.55 -14.36
N ALA A 164 -12.84 -5.35 -13.65
CA ALA A 164 -13.25 -6.03 -12.42
C ALA A 164 -12.87 -5.19 -11.19
N ASN A 165 -13.80 -4.99 -10.26
CA ASN A 165 -13.49 -4.39 -8.96
C ASN A 165 -12.69 -5.42 -8.15
N ILE A 166 -11.41 -5.15 -7.86
CA ILE A 166 -10.56 -6.08 -7.09
C ILE A 166 -10.82 -5.93 -5.60
N CYS A 167 -10.76 -4.69 -5.10
CA CYS A 167 -10.92 -4.43 -3.69
C CYS A 167 -11.41 -3.00 -3.42
N ASN A 168 -12.06 -2.85 -2.27
CA ASN A 168 -12.44 -1.57 -1.69
C ASN A 168 -11.78 -1.47 -0.31
N ILE A 169 -10.93 -0.47 -0.13
CA ILE A 169 -10.20 -0.23 1.11
C ILE A 169 -10.80 1.01 1.77
N GLN A 170 -11.33 0.84 2.98
CA GLN A 170 -11.82 1.95 3.79
C GLN A 170 -10.76 2.30 4.84
N ILE A 171 -10.28 3.53 4.78
CA ILE A 171 -9.26 4.08 5.68
C ILE A 171 -9.95 5.11 6.57
N ARG A 172 -9.77 4.99 7.89
CA ARG A 172 -10.15 6.03 8.85
C ARG A 172 -8.97 6.98 9.03
N SER A 173 -9.23 8.30 9.05
CA SER A 173 -8.19 9.34 9.12
C SER A 173 -7.37 9.36 10.41
N ASP A 174 -7.71 8.55 11.42
CA ASP A 174 -6.92 8.39 12.64
C ASP A 174 -5.68 7.49 12.44
N VAL A 175 -5.59 6.79 11.30
CA VAL A 175 -4.42 6.01 10.91
C VAL A 175 -3.42 6.92 10.19
N TRP A 176 -2.43 7.42 10.92
CA TRP A 176 -1.30 8.16 10.34
C TRP A 176 -0.55 7.27 9.33
N GLY A 177 -0.61 7.63 8.06
CA GLY A 177 0.24 7.02 7.02
C GLY A 177 1.71 7.29 7.33
N LEU A 178 2.58 6.31 7.11
CA LEU A 178 4.02 6.50 7.24
C LEU A 178 4.50 7.24 5.98
N THR A 179 4.92 8.49 6.15
CA THR A 179 5.65 9.20 5.10
C THR A 179 7.05 8.61 5.01
N GLY A 180 7.41 8.09 3.84
CA GLY A 180 8.65 7.33 3.64
C GLY A 180 9.31 7.69 2.33
N CYS A 181 10.65 7.64 2.31
CA CYS A 181 11.44 7.67 1.09
C CYS A 181 11.94 6.24 0.84
N LEU A 182 11.47 5.61 -0.22
CA LEU A 182 11.94 4.28 -0.62
C LEU A 182 13.08 4.47 -1.63
N ARG A 183 14.27 3.96 -1.28
CA ARG A 183 15.44 3.94 -2.17
C ARG A 183 15.74 2.49 -2.53
N ILE A 184 15.61 2.17 -3.81
CA ILE A 184 15.98 0.85 -4.35
C ILE A 184 17.42 0.97 -4.86
N ARG A 185 18.30 0.09 -4.38
CA ARG A 185 19.71 -0.03 -4.81
C ARG A 185 19.85 -1.34 -5.58
N ASP A 186 20.81 -1.40 -6.51
CA ASP A 186 21.25 -2.64 -7.17
C ASP A 186 21.77 -3.68 -6.18
#